data_AF-A0A348WR65-F1
#
_entry.id   AF-A0A348WR65-F1
#
_cell.length_a   1.000
_cell.length_b   1.000
_cell.length_c   1.000
_cell.angle_alpha   90.00
_cell.angle_beta   90.00
_cell.angle_gamma   90.00
#
_symmetry.space_group_name_H-M   'P 1'
#
loop_
_entity.id
_entity.type
_entity.pdbx_description
1 polymer ?
#
loop_
_entity_poly.entity_id
_entity_poly.type
_entity_poly.pdbx_seq_one_letter_code
_entity_poly.pdbx_strand_id
1 'polypeptide(L)'
;MRVNELFQSRERVLANAVRLITIALLTALLASCAQSPKRASQTPSSSTDQAVITPANKSDSLTAEQWLERARQQTNAASQQMMLVEASFAYQNQGDYQRSAALLSQLETQTMRPSDKRLYALALARWYHHNGEWQSVIEQLKPTLNQFTDRQLKRTALLLIADAHQQLQQFWQALSYLDEAYQTDRDMNIQSLWSVARQVPSEQLPAQRPTRTSLAGWWRLIEGTHGATSAADFKRSLEQWLNAYSQHYAHVFVSDFLA
;
A
#
# COMPACT_ATOMS: atom_id res chain seq x y z
N MET A 1 33.94 62.68 -37.98
CA MET A 1 34.38 61.47 -37.25
C MET A 1 33.47 61.17 -36.04
N ARG A 2 32.14 61.16 -36.21
CA ARG A 2 31.14 60.91 -35.13
C ARG A 2 30.00 59.95 -35.52
N VAL A 3 30.02 59.40 -36.73
CA VAL A 3 28.94 58.52 -37.23
C VAL A 3 29.26 57.03 -36.97
N ASN A 4 30.54 56.65 -36.84
CA ASN A 4 30.94 55.24 -36.70
C ASN A 4 30.75 54.64 -35.30
N GLU A 5 30.74 55.44 -34.23
CA GLU A 5 30.61 54.92 -32.86
C GLU A 5 29.16 54.62 -32.44
N LEU A 6 28.18 55.30 -33.06
CA LEU A 6 26.76 55.06 -32.80
C LEU A 6 26.26 53.75 -33.43
N PHE A 7 26.88 53.29 -34.53
CA PHE A 7 26.52 52.01 -35.15
C PHE A 7 27.06 50.82 -34.35
N GLN A 8 28.30 50.91 -33.84
CA GLN A 8 28.89 49.82 -33.04
C GLN A 8 28.19 49.60 -31.69
N SER A 9 27.65 50.66 -31.06
CA SER A 9 26.90 50.52 -29.80
C SER A 9 25.53 49.87 -30.02
N ARG A 10 24.84 50.19 -31.12
CA ARG A 10 23.57 49.54 -31.51
C ARG A 10 23.74 48.06 -31.81
N GLU A 11 24.80 47.66 -32.52
CA GLU A 11 25.06 46.26 -32.83
C GLU A 11 25.37 45.43 -31.59
N ARG A 12 26.11 45.98 -30.61
CA ARG A 12 26.38 45.29 -29.33
C ARG A 12 25.13 45.17 -28.46
N VAL A 13 24.27 46.19 -28.44
CA VAL A 13 23.00 46.15 -27.70
C VAL A 13 22.03 45.15 -28.35
N LEU A 14 21.96 45.10 -29.68
CA LEU A 14 21.15 44.12 -30.41
C LEU A 14 21.70 42.70 -30.23
N ALA A 15 23.02 42.49 -30.29
CA ALA A 15 23.63 41.18 -30.06
C ALA A 15 23.42 40.69 -28.61
N ASN A 16 23.50 41.58 -27.63
CA ASN A 16 23.23 41.25 -26.23
C ASN A 16 21.73 41.01 -25.96
N ALA A 17 20.84 41.76 -26.61
CA ALA A 17 19.41 41.53 -26.56
C ALA A 17 19.03 40.18 -27.20
N VAL A 18 19.61 39.85 -28.36
CA VAL A 18 19.40 38.56 -29.04
C VAL A 18 19.96 37.39 -28.23
N ARG A 19 21.10 37.56 -27.53
CA ARG A 19 21.63 36.55 -26.59
C ARG A 19 20.76 36.36 -25.35
N LEU A 20 20.24 37.45 -24.77
CA LEU A 20 19.33 37.37 -23.62
C LEU A 20 17.97 36.76 -24.01
N ILE A 21 17.46 37.06 -25.20
CA ILE A 21 16.23 36.47 -25.74
C ILE A 21 16.43 34.98 -26.07
N THR A 22 17.58 34.57 -26.63
CA THR A 22 17.86 33.15 -26.89
C THR A 22 18.05 32.35 -25.61
N ILE A 23 18.68 32.90 -24.57
CA ILE A 23 18.79 32.24 -23.25
C ILE A 23 17.40 32.12 -22.58
N ALA A 24 16.55 33.14 -22.66
CA ALA A 24 15.18 33.10 -22.13
C ALA A 24 14.26 32.13 -22.90
N LEU A 25 14.43 31.98 -24.22
CA LEU A 25 13.71 30.96 -24.99
C LEU A 25 14.21 29.54 -24.68
N LEU A 26 15.52 29.34 -24.45
CA LEU A 26 16.09 28.03 -24.10
C LEU A 26 15.67 27.56 -22.70
N THR A 27 15.47 28.46 -21.73
CA THR A 27 14.94 28.11 -20.41
C THR A 27 13.43 27.84 -20.43
N ALA A 28 12.66 28.51 -21.29
CA ALA A 28 11.23 28.24 -21.47
C ALA A 28 10.95 26.89 -22.16
N LEU A 29 11.87 26.41 -23.03
CA LEU A 29 11.76 25.09 -23.67
C LEU A 29 12.14 23.91 -22.77
N LEU A 30 12.88 24.14 -21.67
CA LEU A 30 13.20 23.11 -20.67
C LEU A 30 12.11 22.93 -19.59
N ALA A 31 11.13 23.83 -19.52
CA ALA A 31 10.02 23.75 -18.57
C ALA A 31 8.75 23.04 -19.10
N SER A 32 8.75 22.59 -20.36
CA SER A 32 7.53 22.07 -21.02
C SER A 32 7.53 20.54 -21.28
N CYS A 33 8.41 19.77 -20.64
CA CYS A 33 8.41 18.30 -20.71
C CYS A 33 8.27 17.62 -19.34
N ALA A 34 7.56 18.24 -18.40
CA ALA A 34 7.12 17.61 -17.16
C ALA A 34 5.60 17.76 -16.99
N GLN A 35 4.83 17.52 -18.06
CA GLN A 35 3.40 17.29 -17.94
C GLN A 35 3.16 15.82 -18.21
N SER A 36 3.35 15.01 -17.17
CA SER A 36 2.90 13.63 -17.15
C SER A 36 1.44 13.61 -17.61
N PRO A 37 1.05 12.76 -18.56
CA PRO A 37 -0.35 12.64 -18.91
C PRO A 37 -1.08 12.30 -17.62
N LYS A 38 -2.09 13.10 -17.26
CA LYS A 38 -3.12 12.70 -16.31
C LYS A 38 -3.77 11.45 -16.90
N ARG A 39 -3.16 10.30 -16.65
CA ARG A 39 -3.87 9.04 -16.61
C ARG A 39 -4.93 9.32 -15.56
N ALA A 40 -6.18 9.39 -15.99
CA ALA A 40 -7.31 9.24 -15.11
C ALA A 40 -7.18 7.82 -14.53
N SER A 41 -6.30 7.68 -13.54
CA SER A 41 -6.26 6.54 -12.66
C SER A 41 -7.51 6.71 -11.83
N GLN A 42 -8.61 6.15 -12.32
CA GLN A 42 -9.55 5.52 -11.42
C GLN A 42 -8.79 4.36 -10.79
N THR A 43 -7.90 4.69 -9.84
CA THR A 43 -7.39 3.70 -8.92
C THR A 43 -8.62 3.31 -8.10
N PRO A 44 -9.10 2.05 -8.16
CA PRO A 44 -10.04 1.60 -7.15
C PRO A 44 -9.38 1.90 -5.81
N SER A 45 -10.02 2.73 -4.98
CA SER A 45 -9.52 3.15 -3.68
C SER A 45 -9.00 1.90 -2.96
N SER A 46 -7.69 1.78 -2.83
CA SER A 46 -7.12 0.54 -2.30
C SER A 46 -7.58 0.40 -0.86
N SER A 47 -7.95 -0.80 -0.42
CA SER A 47 -8.40 -1.00 0.97
C SER A 47 -7.32 -0.65 2.00
N THR A 48 -6.07 -0.52 1.57
CA THR A 48 -4.91 -0.06 2.35
C THR A 48 -4.84 1.45 2.53
N ASP A 49 -5.51 2.25 1.68
CA ASP A 49 -5.54 3.72 1.77
C ASP A 49 -6.61 4.24 2.75
N GLN A 50 -7.39 3.35 3.36
CA GLN A 50 -8.39 3.74 4.34
C GLN A 50 -7.74 4.32 5.60
N ALA A 51 -8.43 5.29 6.21
CA ALA A 51 -8.02 5.87 7.48
C ALA A 51 -7.93 4.79 8.56
N VAL A 52 -6.81 4.75 9.29
CA VAL A 52 -6.62 3.81 10.39
C VAL A 52 -7.27 4.35 11.65
N ILE A 53 -8.18 3.55 12.20
CA ILE A 53 -8.86 3.81 13.47
C ILE A 53 -8.18 2.95 14.54
N THR A 54 -7.56 3.60 15.52
CA THR A 54 -6.97 2.99 16.71
C THR A 54 -8.00 3.02 17.85
N PRO A 55 -7.83 2.21 18.90
CA PRO A 55 -8.66 2.32 20.10
C PRO A 55 -8.71 3.73 20.70
N ALA A 56 -7.63 4.51 20.53
CA ALA A 56 -7.52 5.85 21.10
C ALA A 56 -8.24 6.95 20.28
N ASN A 57 -8.55 6.70 19.00
CA ASN A 57 -9.19 7.68 18.11
C ASN A 57 -10.59 7.24 17.61
N LYS A 58 -11.15 6.16 18.19
CA LYS A 58 -12.39 5.52 17.76
C LYS A 58 -13.66 6.36 17.92
N SER A 59 -13.70 7.24 18.92
CA SER A 59 -14.90 8.04 19.26
C SER A 59 -14.82 9.49 18.78
N ASP A 60 -13.62 10.07 18.74
CA ASP A 60 -13.36 11.42 18.22
C ASP A 60 -11.98 11.40 17.54
N SER A 61 -11.96 11.56 16.22
CA SER A 61 -10.69 11.61 15.47
C SER A 61 -10.00 12.95 15.74
N LEU A 62 -9.14 12.98 16.76
CA LEU A 62 -8.30 14.13 17.03
C LEU A 62 -7.38 14.40 15.83
N THR A 63 -7.17 15.68 15.56
CA THR A 63 -6.14 16.15 14.62
C THR A 63 -4.75 15.79 15.12
N ALA A 64 -3.77 15.74 14.22
CA ALA A 64 -2.39 15.48 14.58
C ALA A 64 -1.87 16.51 15.59
N GLU A 65 -2.23 17.79 15.42
CA GLU A 65 -1.85 18.88 16.32
C GLU A 65 -2.42 18.69 17.74
N GLN A 66 -3.65 18.22 17.85
CA GLN A 66 -4.26 17.89 19.16
C GLN A 66 -3.54 16.71 19.83
N TRP A 67 -3.14 15.68 19.07
CA TRP A 67 -2.33 14.59 19.61
C TRP A 67 -0.94 15.06 20.06
N LEU A 68 -0.27 15.90 19.28
CA LEU A 68 1.02 16.48 19.64
C LEU A 68 0.91 17.31 20.93
N GLU A 69 -0.16 18.09 21.08
CA GLU A 69 -0.38 18.86 22.30
C GLU A 69 -0.61 17.95 23.51
N ARG A 70 -1.39 16.89 23.37
CA ARG A 70 -1.54 15.87 24.42
C ARG A 70 -0.21 15.21 24.78
N ALA A 71 0.65 14.95 23.78
CA ALA A 71 1.98 14.39 24.00
C ALA A 71 2.87 15.32 24.84
N ARG A 72 2.86 16.63 24.58
CA ARG A 72 3.62 17.63 25.35
C ARG A 72 3.20 17.70 26.82
N GLN A 73 1.93 17.42 27.09
CA GLN A 73 1.36 17.43 28.44
C GLN A 73 1.62 16.13 29.22
N GLN A 74 2.18 15.09 28.59
CA GLN A 74 2.50 13.84 29.28
C GLN A 74 3.79 13.98 30.10
N THR A 75 3.72 13.54 31.35
CA THR A 75 4.90 13.42 32.23
C THR A 75 5.55 12.05 32.18
N ASN A 76 4.83 11.04 31.68
CA ASN A 76 5.32 9.67 31.50
C ASN A 76 5.80 9.46 30.05
N ALA A 77 7.07 9.05 29.89
CA ALA A 77 7.66 8.76 28.59
C ALA A 77 6.84 7.74 27.78
N ALA A 78 6.36 6.66 28.38
CA ALA A 78 5.58 5.65 27.66
C ALA A 78 4.26 6.23 27.11
N SER A 79 3.56 7.03 27.91
CA SER A 79 2.35 7.72 27.47
C SER A 79 2.66 8.76 26.39
N GLN A 80 3.76 9.49 26.52
CA GLN A 80 4.21 10.44 25.50
C GLN A 80 4.45 9.73 24.15
N GLN A 81 5.22 8.65 24.13
CA GLN A 81 5.48 7.88 22.91
C GLN A 81 4.17 7.36 22.27
N MET A 82 3.22 6.88 23.08
CA MET A 82 1.90 6.47 22.58
C MET A 82 1.18 7.63 21.87
N MET A 83 1.12 8.82 22.48
CA MET A 83 0.46 9.99 21.88
C MET A 83 1.14 10.42 20.57
N LEU A 84 2.47 10.31 20.49
CA LEU A 84 3.22 10.62 19.26
C LEU A 84 2.95 9.57 18.17
N VAL A 85 2.76 8.29 18.50
CA VAL A 85 2.30 7.27 17.54
C VAL A 85 0.90 7.62 17.01
N GLU A 86 -0.03 8.04 17.88
CA GLU A 86 -1.37 8.45 17.45
C GLU A 86 -1.34 9.71 16.56
N ALA A 87 -0.49 10.69 16.87
CA ALA A 87 -0.24 11.84 15.99
C ALA A 87 0.28 11.41 14.61
N SER A 88 1.14 10.38 14.53
CA SER A 88 1.64 9.87 13.26
C SER A 88 0.50 9.28 12.41
N PHE A 89 -0.41 8.51 13.01
CA PHE A 89 -1.60 8.01 12.32
C PHE A 89 -2.51 9.14 11.84
N ALA A 90 -2.70 10.18 12.66
CA ALA A 90 -3.49 11.34 12.28
C ALA A 90 -2.88 12.07 11.07
N TYR A 91 -1.55 12.28 11.03
CA TYR A 91 -0.88 12.84 9.85
C TYR A 91 -1.04 11.96 8.62
N GLN A 92 -0.87 10.63 8.73
CA GLN A 92 -1.07 9.71 7.61
C GLN A 92 -2.52 9.73 7.10
N ASN A 93 -3.50 9.76 7.99
CA ASN A 93 -4.91 9.81 7.62
C ASN A 93 -5.29 11.14 6.93
N GLN A 94 -4.53 12.21 7.18
CA GLN A 94 -4.62 13.49 6.47
C GLN A 94 -3.80 13.53 5.17
N GLY A 95 -3.06 12.46 4.86
CA GLY A 95 -2.17 12.38 3.70
C GLY A 95 -0.79 13.05 3.89
N ASP A 96 -0.48 13.55 5.08
CA ASP A 96 0.82 14.17 5.39
C ASP A 96 1.85 13.12 5.86
N TYR A 97 2.27 12.27 4.92
CA TYR A 97 3.26 11.23 5.20
C TYR A 97 4.64 11.78 5.55
N GLN A 98 4.97 13.00 5.12
CA GLN A 98 6.25 13.65 5.45
C GLN A 98 6.33 14.01 6.93
N ARG A 99 5.30 14.65 7.49
CA ARG A 99 5.25 14.95 8.94
C ARG A 99 5.14 13.69 9.77
N SER A 100 4.38 12.69 9.30
CA SER A 100 4.35 11.38 9.94
C SER A 100 5.75 10.78 10.02
N ALA A 101 6.54 10.81 8.95
CA ALA A 101 7.88 10.24 8.92
C ALA A 101 8.83 10.95 9.90
N ALA A 102 8.80 12.29 9.90
CA ALA A 102 9.61 13.09 10.81
C ALA A 102 9.28 12.80 12.29
N LEU A 103 8.01 12.51 12.59
CA LEU A 103 7.60 12.13 13.93
C LEU A 103 8.05 10.71 14.28
N LEU A 104 7.83 9.75 13.37
CA LEU A 104 8.22 8.35 13.56
C LEU A 104 9.73 8.20 13.80
N SER A 105 10.57 8.98 13.12
CA SER A 105 12.03 8.94 13.27
C SER A 105 12.54 9.43 14.63
N GLN A 106 11.71 10.13 15.40
CA GLN A 106 12.06 10.68 16.72
C GLN A 106 11.58 9.78 17.88
N LEU A 107 10.85 8.71 17.58
CA LEU A 107 10.25 7.86 18.60
C LEU A 107 11.29 6.95 19.27
N GLU A 108 11.21 6.86 20.60
CA GLU A 108 12.07 6.01 21.41
C GLU A 108 11.38 4.69 21.73
N THR A 109 11.55 3.70 20.86
CA THR A 109 10.83 2.41 20.99
C THR A 109 11.15 1.65 22.28
N GLN A 110 12.30 1.86 22.91
CA GLN A 110 12.66 1.22 24.18
C GLN A 110 11.75 1.61 25.36
N THR A 111 11.14 2.80 25.34
CA THR A 111 10.25 3.27 26.41
C THR A 111 8.78 2.90 26.15
N MET A 112 8.46 2.34 24.98
CA MET A 112 7.11 1.97 24.58
C MET A 112 6.62 0.67 25.24
N ARG A 113 5.32 0.64 25.56
CA ARG A 113 4.63 -0.60 25.95
C ARG A 113 4.52 -1.54 24.73
N PRO A 114 4.36 -2.86 24.93
CA PRO A 114 4.22 -3.81 23.83
C PRO A 114 3.06 -3.52 22.86
N SER A 115 1.94 -2.96 23.35
CA SER A 115 0.83 -2.50 22.51
C SER A 115 1.26 -1.37 21.58
N ASP A 116 2.02 -0.42 22.11
CA ASP A 116 2.42 0.80 21.41
C ASP A 116 3.51 0.48 20.38
N LYS A 117 4.41 -0.46 20.68
CA LYS A 117 5.41 -0.97 19.71
C LYS A 117 4.75 -1.55 18.45
N ARG A 118 3.61 -2.22 18.60
CA ARG A 118 2.87 -2.79 17.48
C ARG A 118 2.12 -1.73 16.68
N LEU A 119 1.55 -0.72 17.35
CA LEU A 119 0.97 0.44 16.67
C LEU A 119 2.04 1.24 15.93
N TYR A 120 3.20 1.46 16.52
CA TYR A 120 4.37 2.04 15.88
C TYR A 120 4.78 1.24 14.64
N ALA A 121 4.86 -0.10 14.74
CA ALA A 121 5.17 -0.96 13.61
C ALA A 121 4.15 -0.78 12.47
N LEU A 122 2.86 -0.68 12.78
CA LEU A 122 1.83 -0.43 11.78
C LEU A 122 1.97 0.96 11.13
N ALA A 123 2.23 2.01 11.92
CA ALA A 123 2.44 3.35 11.40
C ALA A 123 3.66 3.41 10.47
N LEU A 124 4.78 2.78 10.86
CA LEU A 124 5.98 2.74 10.04
C LEU A 124 5.78 1.93 8.75
N ALA A 125 5.08 0.80 8.83
CA ALA A 125 4.75 0.00 7.66
C ALA A 125 3.84 0.73 6.66
N ARG A 126 2.89 1.54 7.13
CA ARG A 126 2.08 2.41 6.26
C ARG A 126 2.92 3.45 5.54
N TRP A 127 3.91 4.02 6.22
CA TRP A 127 4.84 4.95 5.60
C TRP A 127 5.71 4.26 4.54
N TYR A 128 6.27 3.09 4.85
CA TYR A 128 7.01 2.29 3.85
C TYR A 128 6.14 1.91 2.66
N HIS A 129 4.90 1.50 2.90
CA HIS A 129 3.92 1.17 1.85
C HIS A 129 3.68 2.38 0.94
N HIS A 130 3.47 3.57 1.51
CA HIS A 130 3.31 4.81 0.75
C HIS A 130 4.53 5.13 -0.14
N ASN A 131 5.75 4.83 0.32
CA ASN A 131 6.98 5.07 -0.43
C ASN A 131 7.34 3.94 -1.42
N GLY A 132 6.56 2.86 -1.47
CA GLY A 132 6.85 1.69 -2.29
C GLY A 132 7.98 0.79 -1.77
N GLU A 133 8.31 0.89 -0.48
CA GLU A 133 9.31 0.07 0.19
C GLU A 133 8.71 -1.25 0.68
N TRP A 134 8.30 -2.10 -0.26
CA TRP A 134 7.49 -3.29 0.00
C TRP A 134 8.13 -4.29 0.96
N GLN A 135 9.43 -4.51 0.86
CA GLN A 135 10.14 -5.41 1.75
C GLN A 135 10.12 -4.91 3.20
N SER A 136 10.30 -3.60 3.40
CA SER A 136 10.23 -2.94 4.71
C SER A 136 8.85 -3.07 5.35
N VAL A 137 7.77 -3.03 4.56
CA VAL A 137 6.39 -3.30 5.05
C VAL A 137 6.31 -4.68 5.71
N ILE A 138 6.82 -5.70 5.03
CA ILE A 138 6.75 -7.09 5.47
C ILE A 138 7.61 -7.29 6.74
N GLU A 139 8.84 -6.79 6.72
CA GLU A 139 9.77 -6.89 7.85
C GLU A 139 9.23 -6.21 9.11
N GLN A 140 8.54 -5.09 8.95
CA GLN A 140 8.00 -4.33 10.07
C GLN A 140 6.75 -5.00 10.68
N LEU A 141 5.84 -5.53 9.87
CA LEU A 141 4.56 -6.06 10.36
C LEU A 141 4.58 -7.52 10.76
N LYS A 142 5.31 -8.37 10.02
CA LYS A 142 5.28 -9.83 10.23
C LYS A 142 5.60 -10.26 11.67
N PRO A 143 6.58 -9.67 12.38
CA PRO A 143 6.89 -10.04 13.77
C PRO A 143 5.77 -9.71 14.77
N THR A 144 4.92 -8.73 14.47
CA THR A 144 3.88 -8.23 15.39
C THR A 144 2.47 -8.64 15.00
N LEU A 145 2.30 -9.27 13.83
CA LEU A 145 1.00 -9.59 13.23
C LEU A 145 0.05 -10.37 14.16
N ASN A 146 0.56 -11.40 14.83
CA ASN A 146 -0.25 -12.24 15.73
C ASN A 146 -0.60 -11.56 17.06
N GLN A 147 -0.08 -10.36 17.30
CA GLN A 147 -0.30 -9.64 18.55
C GLN A 147 -1.40 -8.57 18.41
N PHE A 148 -1.90 -8.29 17.20
CA PHE A 148 -3.07 -7.43 17.00
C PHE A 148 -4.34 -8.12 17.52
N THR A 149 -4.91 -7.59 18.59
CA THR A 149 -6.18 -8.07 19.17
C THR A 149 -7.39 -7.38 18.55
N ASP A 150 -7.23 -6.14 18.08
CA ASP A 150 -8.28 -5.44 17.34
C ASP A 150 -8.38 -5.99 15.92
N ARG A 151 -9.60 -6.39 15.54
CA ARG A 151 -9.93 -7.02 14.26
C ARG A 151 -9.60 -6.12 13.06
N GLN A 152 -9.90 -4.83 13.16
CA GLN A 152 -9.69 -3.87 12.07
C GLN A 152 -8.19 -3.57 11.89
N LEU A 153 -7.45 -3.40 13.00
CA LEU A 153 -6.00 -3.21 12.93
C LEU A 153 -5.29 -4.46 12.38
N LYS A 154 -5.69 -5.67 12.84
CA LYS A 154 -5.15 -6.92 12.31
C LYS A 154 -5.40 -7.03 10.81
N ARG A 155 -6.64 -6.78 10.37
CA ARG A 155 -7.00 -6.77 8.94
C ARG A 155 -6.16 -5.77 8.16
N THR A 156 -5.98 -4.55 8.66
CA THR A 156 -5.16 -3.52 8.01
C THR A 156 -3.71 -3.98 7.83
N ALA A 157 -3.11 -4.55 8.87
CA ALA A 157 -1.75 -5.10 8.80
C ALA A 157 -1.65 -6.23 7.76
N LEU A 158 -2.63 -7.14 7.73
CA LEU A 158 -2.68 -8.22 6.74
C LEU A 158 -2.79 -7.69 5.30
N LEU A 159 -3.60 -6.66 5.08
CA LEU A 159 -3.78 -6.03 3.77
C LEU A 159 -2.49 -5.35 3.28
N LEU A 160 -1.77 -4.65 4.16
CA LEU A 160 -0.49 -4.03 3.83
C LEU A 160 0.56 -5.07 3.45
N ILE A 161 0.66 -6.16 4.22
CA ILE A 161 1.55 -7.28 3.90
C ILE A 161 1.17 -7.94 2.58
N ALA A 162 -0.13 -8.16 2.35
CA ALA A 162 -0.62 -8.77 1.12
C ALA A 162 -0.28 -7.93 -0.12
N ASP A 163 -0.53 -6.62 -0.07
CA ASP A 163 -0.20 -5.74 -1.17
C ASP A 163 1.32 -5.67 -1.39
N ALA A 164 2.13 -5.57 -0.33
CA ALA A 164 3.58 -5.63 -0.45
C ALA A 164 4.07 -6.91 -1.15
N HIS A 165 3.53 -8.08 -0.79
CA HIS A 165 3.82 -9.33 -1.51
C HIS A 165 3.38 -9.28 -2.97
N GLN A 166 2.21 -8.72 -3.27
CA GLN A 166 1.71 -8.57 -4.64
C GLN A 166 2.63 -7.69 -5.48
N GLN A 167 3.08 -6.56 -4.95
CA GLN A 167 4.02 -5.65 -5.63
C GLN A 167 5.37 -6.35 -5.88
N LEU A 168 5.80 -7.22 -4.98
CA LEU A 168 6.98 -8.07 -5.14
C LEU A 168 6.75 -9.31 -6.03
N GLN A 169 5.58 -9.42 -6.68
CA GLN A 169 5.18 -10.56 -7.53
C GLN A 169 5.15 -11.91 -6.78
N GLN A 170 4.97 -11.89 -5.46
CA GLN A 170 4.84 -13.06 -4.59
C GLN A 170 3.35 -13.35 -4.36
N PHE A 171 2.67 -13.74 -5.43
CA PHE A 171 1.21 -13.85 -5.50
C PHE A 171 0.62 -14.90 -4.58
N TRP A 172 1.28 -16.06 -4.37
CA TRP A 172 0.77 -17.06 -3.43
C TRP A 172 0.78 -16.53 -1.98
N GLN A 173 1.84 -15.83 -1.60
CA GLN A 173 1.95 -15.19 -0.29
C GLN A 173 0.91 -14.08 -0.15
N ALA A 174 0.76 -13.23 -1.18
CA ALA A 174 -0.27 -12.19 -1.21
C ALA A 174 -1.68 -12.78 -1.01
N LEU A 175 -2.03 -13.83 -1.77
CA LEU A 175 -3.30 -14.55 -1.64
C LEU A 175 -3.47 -15.14 -0.23
N SER A 176 -2.41 -15.68 0.35
CA SER A 176 -2.44 -16.28 1.68
C SER A 176 -2.78 -15.27 2.78
N TYR A 177 -2.23 -14.06 2.67
CA TYR A 177 -2.53 -12.95 3.58
C TYR A 177 -3.90 -12.32 3.30
N LEU A 178 -4.34 -12.23 2.04
CA LEU A 178 -5.71 -11.81 1.71
C LEU A 178 -6.77 -12.78 2.23
N ASP A 179 -6.54 -14.09 2.16
CA ASP A 179 -7.41 -15.10 2.77
C ASP A 179 -7.48 -14.90 4.28
N GLU A 180 -6.35 -14.68 4.96
CA GLU A 180 -6.38 -14.39 6.39
C GLU A 180 -7.10 -13.07 6.70
N ALA A 181 -6.94 -12.03 5.86
CA ALA A 181 -7.64 -10.76 6.02
C ALA A 181 -9.16 -10.94 5.88
N TYR A 182 -9.60 -11.74 4.91
CA TYR A 182 -11.01 -12.10 4.71
C TYR A 182 -11.57 -12.94 5.86
N GLN A 183 -10.81 -13.93 6.36
CA GLN A 183 -11.25 -14.71 7.52
C GLN A 183 -11.30 -13.86 8.80
N THR A 184 -10.39 -12.90 8.92
CA THR A 184 -10.41 -11.91 9.99
C THR A 184 -11.66 -11.07 9.84
N ASP A 185 -11.96 -10.52 8.67
CA ASP A 185 -13.11 -9.66 8.40
C ASP A 185 -13.84 -10.04 7.10
N ARG A 186 -14.97 -10.75 7.25
CA ARG A 186 -15.74 -11.33 6.12
C ARG A 186 -16.51 -10.31 5.30
N ASP A 187 -16.55 -9.05 5.74
CA ASP A 187 -17.18 -7.95 5.00
C ASP A 187 -16.24 -7.40 3.90
N MET A 188 -15.02 -7.92 3.81
CA MET A 188 -14.06 -7.54 2.78
C MET A 188 -14.50 -8.01 1.39
N ASN A 189 -14.28 -7.15 0.39
CA ASN A 189 -14.54 -7.48 -1.00
C ASN A 189 -13.68 -8.66 -1.48
N ILE A 190 -14.34 -9.78 -1.83
CA ILE A 190 -13.71 -11.01 -2.30
C ILE A 190 -13.12 -10.91 -3.72
N GLN A 191 -13.44 -9.85 -4.48
CA GLN A 191 -12.93 -9.65 -5.84
C GLN A 191 -11.40 -9.47 -5.86
N SER A 192 -10.82 -8.86 -4.83
CA SER A 192 -9.36 -8.71 -4.75
C SER A 192 -8.67 -10.07 -4.62
N LEU A 193 -9.24 -10.99 -3.81
CA LEU A 193 -8.72 -12.37 -3.70
C LEU A 193 -8.74 -13.08 -5.05
N TRP A 194 -9.85 -12.99 -5.78
CA TRP A 194 -9.94 -13.59 -7.12
C TRP A 194 -8.94 -12.99 -8.10
N SER A 195 -8.75 -11.67 -8.05
CA SER A 195 -7.80 -10.98 -8.92
C SER A 195 -6.35 -11.43 -8.68
N VAL A 196 -5.96 -11.67 -7.42
CA VAL A 196 -4.63 -12.17 -7.06
C VAL A 196 -4.50 -13.66 -7.34
N ALA A 197 -5.52 -14.45 -7.04
CA ALA A 197 -5.50 -15.90 -7.26
C ALA A 197 -5.20 -16.27 -8.72
N ARG A 198 -5.76 -15.54 -9.68
CA ARG A 198 -5.51 -15.74 -11.11
C ARG A 198 -4.08 -15.41 -11.57
N GLN A 199 -3.32 -14.68 -10.75
CA GLN A 199 -1.94 -14.31 -11.04
C GLN A 199 -0.93 -15.28 -10.43
N VAL A 200 -1.37 -16.22 -9.59
CA VAL A 200 -0.47 -17.17 -8.92
C VAL A 200 0.08 -18.16 -9.95
N PRO A 201 1.39 -18.18 -10.21
CA PRO A 201 1.99 -19.15 -11.12
C PRO A 201 2.20 -20.49 -10.39
N SER A 202 2.30 -21.58 -11.14
CA SER A 202 2.48 -22.93 -10.60
C SER A 202 3.69 -23.06 -9.68
N GLU A 203 4.77 -22.35 -9.96
CA GLU A 203 6.03 -22.44 -9.22
C GLU A 203 5.94 -21.83 -7.82
N GLN A 204 4.96 -20.96 -7.59
CA GLN A 204 4.72 -20.35 -6.28
C GLN A 204 3.78 -21.18 -5.40
N LEU A 205 3.11 -22.19 -5.96
CA LEU A 205 2.29 -23.08 -5.16
C LEU A 205 3.16 -23.89 -4.20
N PRO A 206 2.78 -24.02 -2.92
CA PRO A 206 3.47 -24.91 -2.01
C PRO A 206 3.35 -26.35 -2.50
N ALA A 207 4.44 -27.10 -2.38
CA ALA A 207 4.50 -28.51 -2.79
C ALA A 207 3.49 -29.40 -2.05
N GLN A 208 3.10 -29.00 -0.84
CA GLN A 208 2.08 -29.67 -0.06
C GLN A 208 0.83 -28.81 0.05
N ARG A 209 -0.33 -29.46 -0.08
CA ARG A 209 -1.62 -28.81 0.11
C ARG A 209 -1.70 -28.19 1.53
N PRO A 210 -2.07 -26.91 1.66
CA PRO A 210 -2.26 -26.28 2.96
C PRO A 210 -3.29 -27.00 3.83
N THR A 211 -3.14 -26.93 5.15
CA THR A 211 -4.05 -27.55 6.12
C THR A 211 -5.33 -26.74 6.33
N ARG A 212 -5.26 -25.41 6.23
CA ARG A 212 -6.40 -24.51 6.35
C ARG A 212 -7.33 -24.70 5.14
N THR A 213 -8.60 -25.04 5.39
CA THR A 213 -9.58 -25.41 4.35
C THR A 213 -9.75 -24.35 3.26
N SER A 214 -9.76 -23.06 3.61
CA SER A 214 -9.85 -21.97 2.63
C SER A 214 -8.64 -21.96 1.68
N LEU A 215 -7.42 -21.97 2.22
CA LEU A 215 -6.21 -22.07 1.40
C LEU A 215 -6.13 -23.38 0.62
N ALA A 216 -6.59 -24.50 1.17
CA ALA A 216 -6.64 -25.75 0.44
C ALA A 216 -7.57 -25.64 -0.79
N GLY A 217 -8.68 -24.92 -0.65
CA GLY A 217 -9.59 -24.58 -1.75
C GLY A 217 -8.91 -23.76 -2.82
N TRP A 218 -8.27 -22.64 -2.45
CA TRP A 218 -7.50 -21.83 -3.39
C TRP A 218 -6.37 -22.60 -4.08
N TRP A 219 -5.59 -23.35 -3.30
CA TRP A 219 -4.51 -24.18 -3.80
C TRP A 219 -5.01 -25.17 -4.85
N ARG A 220 -6.08 -25.91 -4.55
CA ARG A 220 -6.64 -26.91 -5.46
C ARG A 220 -7.24 -26.28 -6.71
N LEU A 221 -7.84 -25.09 -6.58
CA LEU A 221 -8.36 -24.34 -7.73
C LEU A 221 -7.23 -23.98 -8.69
N ILE A 222 -6.18 -23.34 -8.17
CA ILE A 222 -5.04 -22.87 -8.96
C ILE A 222 -4.28 -24.05 -9.58
N GLU A 223 -4.02 -25.10 -8.81
CA GLU A 223 -3.39 -26.34 -9.29
C GLU A 223 -4.21 -26.96 -10.44
N GLY A 224 -5.52 -27.11 -10.26
CA GLY A 224 -6.41 -27.68 -11.26
C GLY A 224 -6.47 -26.86 -12.56
N THR A 225 -6.36 -25.53 -12.46
CA THR A 225 -6.32 -24.65 -13.64
C THR A 225 -5.01 -24.72 -14.41
N HIS A 226 -3.86 -24.81 -13.72
CA HIS A 226 -2.55 -24.93 -14.38
C HIS A 226 -2.30 -26.33 -14.96
N GLY A 227 -2.87 -27.38 -14.34
CA GLY A 227 -2.73 -28.76 -14.80
C GLY A 227 -3.61 -29.13 -16.01
N ALA A 228 -4.53 -28.26 -16.43
CA ALA A 228 -5.43 -28.54 -17.54
C ALA A 228 -4.73 -28.39 -18.90
N THR A 229 -4.76 -29.45 -19.71
CA THR A 229 -4.15 -29.47 -21.05
C THR A 229 -5.15 -29.18 -22.17
N SER A 230 -6.44 -29.13 -21.85
CA SER A 230 -7.52 -28.84 -22.80
C SER A 230 -8.66 -28.05 -22.12
N ALA A 231 -9.51 -27.41 -22.93
CA ALA A 231 -10.70 -26.71 -22.42
C ALA A 231 -11.67 -27.66 -21.70
N ALA A 232 -11.78 -28.91 -22.15
CA ALA A 232 -12.62 -29.92 -21.50
C ALA A 232 -12.06 -30.33 -20.12
N ASP A 233 -10.75 -30.49 -20.01
CA ASP A 233 -10.10 -30.80 -18.74
C ASP A 233 -10.18 -29.62 -17.77
N PHE A 234 -10.01 -28.40 -18.28
CA PHE A 234 -10.18 -27.18 -17.50
C PHE A 234 -11.60 -27.09 -16.91
N LYS A 235 -12.63 -27.26 -17.74
CA LYS A 235 -14.03 -27.27 -17.29
C LYS A 235 -14.27 -28.34 -16.21
N ARG A 236 -13.78 -29.57 -16.44
CA ARG A 236 -13.92 -30.68 -15.49
C ARG A 236 -13.24 -30.38 -14.15
N SER A 237 -12.05 -29.77 -14.16
CA SER A 237 -11.34 -29.36 -12.95
C SER A 237 -12.16 -28.36 -12.12
N LEU A 238 -12.80 -27.39 -12.78
CA LEU A 238 -13.66 -26.41 -12.10
C LEU A 238 -14.94 -27.06 -11.54
N GLU A 239 -15.59 -27.95 -12.29
CA GLU A 239 -16.78 -28.69 -11.83
C GLU A 239 -16.45 -29.59 -10.62
N GLN A 240 -15.30 -30.29 -10.65
CA GLN A 240 -14.83 -31.07 -9.50
C GLN A 240 -14.55 -30.18 -8.29
N TRP A 241 -13.97 -29.00 -8.52
CA TRP A 241 -13.69 -28.04 -7.45
C TRP A 241 -14.99 -27.52 -6.81
N LEU A 242 -16.01 -27.16 -7.60
CA LEU A 242 -17.32 -26.72 -7.07
C LEU A 242 -17.95 -27.77 -6.16
N ASN A 243 -17.86 -29.04 -6.54
CA ASN A 243 -18.37 -30.15 -5.73
C ASN A 243 -17.58 -30.34 -4.42
N ALA A 244 -16.25 -30.25 -4.47
CA ALA A 244 -15.39 -30.47 -3.31
C ALA A 244 -15.37 -29.27 -2.33
N TYR A 245 -15.62 -28.07 -2.82
CA TYR A 245 -15.48 -26.81 -2.08
C TYR A 245 -16.76 -25.96 -2.14
N SER A 246 -17.93 -26.60 -1.96
CA SER A 246 -19.25 -25.96 -2.06
C SER A 246 -19.49 -24.78 -1.11
N GLN A 247 -18.79 -24.76 0.04
CA GLN A 247 -18.87 -23.68 1.04
C GLN A 247 -17.74 -22.67 0.91
N HIS A 248 -16.87 -22.81 -0.08
CA HIS A 248 -15.75 -21.90 -0.27
C HIS A 248 -16.25 -20.59 -0.89
N TYR A 249 -15.81 -19.45 -0.37
CA TYR A 249 -16.30 -18.14 -0.82
C TYR A 249 -15.92 -17.81 -2.28
N ALA A 250 -14.93 -18.51 -2.85
CA ALA A 250 -14.64 -18.43 -4.29
C ALA A 250 -15.66 -19.18 -5.18
N HIS A 251 -16.62 -19.89 -4.58
CA HIS A 251 -17.66 -20.62 -5.31
C HIS A 251 -18.40 -19.72 -6.28
N VAL A 252 -18.76 -18.49 -5.87
CA VAL A 252 -19.44 -17.52 -6.73
C VAL A 252 -18.66 -17.25 -8.02
N PHE A 253 -17.34 -17.10 -7.94
CA PHE A 253 -16.51 -16.82 -9.12
C PHE A 253 -16.42 -18.03 -10.05
N VAL A 254 -16.30 -19.23 -9.49
CA VAL A 254 -16.18 -20.45 -10.29
C VAL A 254 -17.52 -20.83 -10.92
N SER A 255 -18.64 -20.64 -10.21
CA SER A 255 -19.97 -20.84 -10.77
C SER A 255 -20.26 -19.87 -11.91
N ASP A 256 -19.94 -18.58 -11.71
CA ASP A 256 -20.17 -17.54 -12.71
C ASP A 256 -19.29 -17.74 -13.96
N PHE A 257 -18.09 -18.32 -13.79
CA PHE A 257 -17.21 -18.65 -14.91
C PHE A 257 -17.73 -19.81 -15.77
N LEU A 258 -18.48 -20.75 -15.18
CA LEU A 258 -18.99 -21.94 -15.85
C LEU A 258 -20.40 -21.77 -16.45
N ALA A 259 -21.12 -20.72 -16.06
CA ALA A 259 -22.44 -20.36 -16.58
C ALA A 259 -22.34 -19.78 -17.99
#